data_AF-A0A5N6V475-F1
#
_entry.id   AF-A0A5N6V475-F1
#
_cell.length_a   1.000
_cell.length_b   1.000
_cell.length_c   1.000
_cell.angle_alpha   90.00
_cell.angle_beta   90.00
_cell.angle_gamma   90.00
#
_symmetry.space_group_name_H-M   'P 1'
#
loop_
_entity.id
_entity.type
_entity.pdbx_description
1 polymer ?
#
loop_
_entity_poly.entity_id
_entity_poly.type
_entity_poly.pdbx_seq_one_letter_code
_entity_poly.pdbx_strand_id
1 'polypeptide(L)'
;MPFAAHQAVPDWIGDEFRAESIFKGFFTCDELRNFALYGSRRYDRFPPPWDNTYKEPDAAIAFRGVQVPIIAVEVGYSESWSRLIDDKLVWILGGAPHVNAVLLVNGI
;
A
#
# COMPACT_ATOMS: atom_id res chain seq x y z
N MET A 1 18.12 2.72 -4.24
CA MET A 1 17.64 4.12 -4.21
C MET A 1 18.09 4.78 -2.90
N PRO A 2 18.34 6.10 -2.87
CA PRO A 2 18.69 6.81 -1.63
C PRO A 2 17.55 6.66 -0.61
N PHE A 3 17.91 6.44 0.66
CA PHE A 3 16.94 6.20 1.74
C PHE A 3 15.87 7.30 1.85
N ALA A 4 16.25 8.57 1.67
CA ALA A 4 15.33 9.70 1.73
C ALA A 4 14.22 9.65 0.66
N ALA A 5 14.54 9.24 -0.57
CA ALA A 5 13.53 9.11 -1.63
C ALA A 5 12.52 8.02 -1.28
N HIS A 6 12.98 6.90 -0.72
CA HIS A 6 12.16 5.77 -0.32
C HIS A 6 11.27 6.06 0.89
N GLN A 7 11.65 6.99 1.78
CA GLN A 7 10.83 7.35 2.95
C GLN A 7 9.78 8.42 2.63
N ALA A 8 9.95 9.19 1.54
CA ALA A 8 9.06 10.30 1.22
C ALA A 8 7.58 9.89 1.07
N VAL A 9 7.31 8.71 0.50
CA VAL A 9 5.93 8.24 0.28
C VAL A 9 5.28 7.71 1.56
N PRO A 10 5.94 6.85 2.37
CA PRO A 10 5.45 6.52 3.70
C PRO A 10 5.15 7.75 4.58
N ASP A 11 6.02 8.76 4.55
CA ASP A 11 5.85 10.00 5.32
C ASP A 11 4.63 10.79 4.83
N TRP A 12 4.54 11.04 3.52
CA TRP A 12 3.40 11.74 2.93
C TRP A 12 2.07 11.05 3.22
N ILE A 13 2.01 9.72 3.05
CA ILE A 13 0.79 8.96 3.35
C ILE A 13 0.49 8.97 4.84
N GLY A 14 1.52 8.96 5.69
CA GLY A 14 1.39 9.12 7.13
C GLY A 14 0.66 10.41 7.49
N ASP A 15 1.10 11.52 6.92
CA ASP A 15 0.50 12.85 7.14
C ASP A 15 -0.94 12.91 6.61
N GLU A 16 -1.18 12.51 5.36
CA GLU A 16 -2.53 12.53 4.76
C GLU A 16 -3.50 11.61 5.49
N PHE A 17 -3.08 10.36 5.75
CA PHE A 17 -3.97 9.35 6.32
C PHE A 17 -4.21 9.56 7.81
N ARG A 18 -3.21 9.98 8.60
CA ARG A 18 -3.36 10.08 10.06
C ARG A 18 -3.73 11.48 10.53
N ALA A 19 -3.14 12.52 9.97
CA ALA A 19 -3.37 13.89 10.43
C ALA A 19 -4.53 14.52 9.64
N GLU A 20 -4.38 14.63 8.32
CA GLU A 20 -5.33 15.38 7.49
C GLU A 20 -6.71 14.74 7.44
N SER A 21 -6.80 13.41 7.43
CA SER A 21 -8.10 12.71 7.44
C SER A 21 -8.94 13.03 8.69
N ILE A 22 -8.30 13.23 9.85
CA ILE A 22 -8.98 13.63 11.09
C ILE A 22 -9.32 15.11 11.03
N PHE A 23 -8.37 15.98 10.68
CA PHE A 23 -8.60 17.42 10.65
C PHE A 23 -9.69 17.84 9.66
N LYS A 24 -9.82 17.11 8.54
CA LYS A 24 -10.87 17.32 7.54
C LYS A 24 -12.19 16.62 7.90
N GLY A 25 -12.23 15.86 8.99
CA GLY A 25 -13.42 15.15 9.46
C GLY A 25 -13.82 13.94 8.62
N PHE A 26 -12.88 13.36 7.85
CA PHE A 26 -13.13 12.14 7.08
C PHE A 26 -13.20 10.90 7.99
N PHE A 27 -12.34 10.85 9.01
CA PHE A 27 -12.40 9.85 10.08
C PHE A 27 -12.49 10.51 11.45
N THR A 28 -13.20 9.87 12.36
CA THR A 28 -13.00 10.04 13.81
C THR A 28 -11.70 9.36 14.26
N CYS A 29 -11.17 9.76 15.42
CA CYS A 29 -10.03 9.08 16.03
C CYS A 29 -10.28 7.58 16.25
N ASP A 30 -11.52 7.19 16.57
CA ASP A 30 -11.90 5.80 16.81
C ASP A 30 -11.97 4.98 15.52
N GLU A 31 -12.51 5.56 14.44
CA GLU A 31 -12.48 4.91 13.13
C GLU A 31 -11.05 4.69 12.65
N LEU A 32 -10.18 5.70 12.78
CA LEU A 32 -8.79 5.61 12.36
C LEU A 32 -8.00 4.53 13.13
N ARG A 33 -8.34 4.27 14.40
CA ARG A 33 -7.70 3.21 15.21
C ARG A 33 -7.89 1.82 14.62
N ASN A 34 -8.94 1.59 13.84
CA ASN A 34 -9.18 0.31 13.17
C ASN A 34 -8.21 0.06 12.01
N PHE A 35 -7.50 1.08 11.54
CA PHE A 35 -6.55 0.98 10.46
C PHE A 35 -5.09 0.96 10.95
N ALA A 36 -4.23 0.44 10.09
CA ALA A 36 -2.78 0.47 10.20
C ALA A 36 -2.18 0.93 8.88
N LEU A 37 -1.10 1.71 8.99
CA LEU A 37 -0.23 2.09 7.89
C LEU A 37 1.09 1.32 8.02
N TYR A 38 1.51 0.65 6.96
CA TYR A 38 2.76 -0.11 6.89
C TYR A 38 3.62 0.40 5.72
N GLY A 39 4.93 0.55 5.89
CA GLY A 39 5.83 1.04 4.82
C GLY A 39 6.63 -0.04 4.09
N SER A 40 6.62 -1.31 4.56
CA SER A 40 7.40 -2.41 3.95
C SER A 40 6.93 -3.79 4.43
N ARG A 41 5.62 -3.96 4.67
CA ARG A 41 5.11 -5.25 5.16
C ARG A 41 5.07 -6.24 4.00
N ARG A 42 5.65 -7.43 4.20
CA ARG A 42 5.55 -8.54 3.25
C ARG A 42 4.17 -9.19 3.25
N TYR A 43 3.68 -9.45 2.05
CA TYR A 43 2.45 -10.18 1.75
C TYR A 43 2.79 -11.32 0.79
N ASP A 44 2.56 -12.57 1.19
CA ASP A 44 3.03 -13.75 0.46
C ASP A 44 2.00 -14.90 0.41
N ARG A 45 0.73 -14.58 0.68
CA ARG A 45 -0.38 -15.56 0.70
C ARG A 45 -1.41 -15.27 -0.40
N PHE A 46 -0.94 -14.92 -1.59
CA PHE A 46 -1.82 -14.75 -2.73
C PHE A 46 -2.33 -16.10 -3.24
N PRO A 47 -3.53 -16.18 -3.83
CA PRO A 47 -4.04 -17.39 -4.45
C PRO A 47 -3.35 -17.65 -5.80
N PRO A 48 -3.51 -18.87 -6.37
CA PRO A 48 -3.07 -19.14 -7.74
C PRO A 48 -3.64 -18.12 -8.75
N PRO A 49 -2.85 -17.68 -9.75
CA PRO A 49 -1.52 -18.17 -10.14
C PRO A 49 -0.33 -17.51 -9.39
N TRP A 50 -0.58 -16.72 -8.33
CA TRP A 50 0.44 -15.98 -7.58
C TRP A 50 0.83 -16.63 -6.25
N ASP A 51 0.49 -17.90 -6.04
CA ASP A 51 0.72 -18.66 -4.80
C ASP A 51 2.19 -18.79 -4.40
N ASN A 52 3.11 -18.55 -5.34
CA ASN A 52 4.55 -18.51 -5.13
C ASN A 52 5.15 -17.10 -5.26
N THR A 53 4.31 -16.06 -5.23
CA THR A 53 4.71 -14.65 -5.29
C THR A 53 4.60 -14.00 -3.92
N TYR A 54 5.50 -13.05 -3.64
CA TYR A 54 5.34 -12.13 -2.52
C TYR A 54 5.47 -10.68 -3.01
N LYS A 55 4.87 -9.77 -2.25
CA LYS A 55 4.95 -8.33 -2.50
C LYS A 55 5.19 -7.58 -1.20
N GLU A 56 5.94 -6.48 -1.29
CA GLU A 56 6.27 -5.56 -0.21
C GLU A 56 6.02 -4.15 -0.75
N PRO A 57 4.83 -3.57 -0.53
CA PRO A 57 4.52 -2.26 -1.09
C PRO A 57 5.27 -1.17 -0.31
N ASP A 58 5.60 -0.07 -0.99
CA ASP A 58 6.19 1.12 -0.38
C ASP A 58 5.29 1.71 0.72
N ALA A 59 3.96 1.58 0.56
CA ALA A 59 3.03 1.80 1.65
C ALA A 59 1.77 0.94 1.53
N ALA A 60 1.14 0.64 2.66
CA ALA A 60 -0.09 -0.13 2.72
C ALA A 60 -1.00 0.38 3.83
N ILE A 61 -2.26 0.66 3.47
CA ILE A 61 -3.34 0.92 4.42
C ILE A 61 -4.14 -0.38 4.56
N ALA A 62 -4.27 -0.87 5.78
CA ALA A 62 -4.97 -2.11 6.09
C ALA A 62 -5.83 -1.95 7.34
N PHE A 63 -6.88 -2.74 7.46
CA PHE A 63 -7.49 -2.97 8.77
C PHE A 63 -6.48 -3.69 9.68
N ARG A 64 -6.54 -3.43 10.98
CA ARG A 64 -5.70 -4.17 11.92
C ARG A 64 -6.10 -5.65 11.89
N GLY A 65 -5.10 -6.53 11.83
CA GLY A 65 -5.29 -7.98 11.86
C GLY A 65 -5.59 -8.65 10.52
N VAL A 66 -5.75 -7.91 9.41
CA VAL A 66 -5.96 -8.53 8.10
C VAL A 66 -4.66 -9.02 7.46
N GLN A 67 -4.80 -10.00 6.55
CA GLN A 67 -3.68 -10.66 5.87
C GLN A 67 -3.20 -9.95 4.61
N VAL A 68 -4.01 -9.09 4.01
CA VAL A 68 -3.71 -8.30 2.80
C VAL A 68 -4.15 -6.85 3.02
N PRO A 69 -3.54 -5.86 2.35
CA PRO A 69 -3.97 -4.48 2.53
C PRO A 69 -5.33 -4.22 1.87
N ILE A 70 -5.94 -3.09 2.22
CA ILE A 70 -7.10 -2.56 1.50
C ILE A 70 -6.63 -1.66 0.37
N ILE A 71 -5.57 -0.88 0.63
CA ILE A 71 -4.91 -0.02 -0.33
C ILE A 71 -3.41 -0.31 -0.28
N ALA A 72 -2.83 -0.66 -1.42
CA ALA A 72 -1.39 -0.74 -1.61
C ALA A 72 -0.90 0.48 -2.39
N VAL A 73 0.33 0.92 -2.11
CA VAL A 73 1.00 1.99 -2.85
C VAL A 73 2.34 1.46 -3.30
N GLU A 74 2.59 1.59 -4.61
CA GLU A 74 3.82 1.15 -5.27
C GLU A 74 4.42 2.35 -6.02
N VAL A 75 5.71 2.57 -5.85
CA VAL A 75 6.44 3.70 -6.38
C VAL A 75 7.52 3.21 -7.32
N GLY A 76 7.53 3.75 -8.54
CA GLY A 76 8.51 3.43 -9.58
C GLY A 76 9.88 4.01 -9.33
N TYR A 77 10.45 3.80 -8.15
CA TYR A 77 11.74 4.36 -7.76
C TYR A 77 12.89 3.82 -8.63
N SER A 78 13.01 2.50 -8.69
CA SER A 78 13.96 1.80 -9.59
C SER A 78 13.28 0.82 -10.53
N GLU A 79 11.95 0.72 -10.43
CA GLU A 79 11.13 -0.18 -11.22
C GLU A 79 10.50 0.58 -12.40
N SER A 80 10.43 -0.07 -13.55
CA SER A 80 9.79 0.52 -14.72
C SER A 80 8.29 0.65 -14.51
N TRP A 81 7.67 1.64 -15.19
CA TRP A 81 6.21 1.78 -15.17
C TRP A 81 5.46 0.51 -15.58
N SER A 82 5.98 -0.22 -16.58
CA SER A 82 5.39 -1.50 -17.00
C SER A 82 5.36 -2.52 -15.86
N ARG A 83 6.43 -2.57 -15.05
CA ARG A 83 6.52 -3.47 -13.92
C ARG A 83 5.54 -3.10 -12.80
N LEU A 84 5.37 -1.81 -12.51
CA LEU A 84 4.34 -1.35 -11.57
C LEU A 84 2.92 -1.74 -12.01
N ILE A 85 2.66 -1.70 -13.31
CA ILE A 85 1.36 -2.13 -13.87
C ILE A 85 1.14 -3.63 -13.68
N ASP A 86 2.18 -4.46 -13.85
CA ASP A 86 2.11 -5.90 -13.60
C ASP A 86 1.94 -6.20 -12.11
N ASP A 87 2.68 -5.50 -11.25
CA ASP A 87 2.59 -5.62 -9.79
C ASP A 87 1.20 -5.25 -9.26
N LYS A 88 0.59 -4.21 -9.82
CA LYS A 88 -0.81 -3.84 -9.55
C LYS A 88 -1.76 -5.01 -9.83
N LEU A 89 -1.52 -5.83 -10.86
CA LEU A 89 -2.39 -6.98 -11.16
C LEU A 89 -2.33 -8.02 -10.05
N VAL A 90 -1.14 -8.28 -9.47
CA VAL A 90 -1.00 -9.17 -8.30
C VAL A 90 -1.84 -8.66 -7.14
N TRP A 91 -1.78 -7.34 -6.87
CA TRP A 91 -2.57 -6.73 -5.81
C TRP A 91 -4.07 -6.81 -6.04
N ILE A 92 -4.55 -6.38 -7.21
CA ILE A 92 -5.99 -6.28 -7.49
C ILE A 92 -6.63 -7.67 -7.65
N LEU A 93 -5.97 -8.58 -8.39
CA LEU A 93 -6.53 -9.88 -8.69
C LEU A 93 -6.18 -10.91 -7.62
N GLY A 94 -4.93 -10.94 -7.15
CA GLY A 94 -4.50 -11.84 -6.09
C GLY A 94 -4.97 -11.40 -4.70
N GLY A 95 -5.14 -10.10 -4.47
CA GLY A 95 -5.68 -9.57 -3.22
C GLY A 95 -7.21 -9.50 -3.18
N ALA A 96 -7.92 -9.91 -4.24
CA ALA A 96 -9.37 -9.88 -4.28
C ALA A 96 -10.00 -10.80 -3.21
N PRO A 97 -11.14 -10.41 -2.61
CA PRO A 97 -11.88 -9.16 -2.81
C PRO A 97 -11.44 -8.04 -1.85
N HIS A 98 -10.30 -8.19 -1.17
CA HIS A 98 -9.93 -7.36 -0.02
C HIS A 98 -9.10 -6.13 -0.39
N VAL A 99 -8.24 -6.23 -1.41
CA VAL A 99 -7.53 -5.08 -1.98
C VAL A 99 -8.50 -4.31 -2.87
N ASN A 100 -8.89 -3.12 -2.44
CA ASN A 100 -9.87 -2.29 -3.13
C ASN A 100 -9.22 -1.30 -4.09
N ALA A 101 -7.99 -0.87 -3.82
CA ALA A 101 -7.28 0.08 -4.65
C ALA A 101 -5.76 -0.12 -4.59
N VAL A 102 -5.10 0.30 -5.66
CA VAL A 102 -3.64 0.37 -5.73
C VAL A 102 -3.27 1.74 -6.30
N LEU A 103 -2.48 2.51 -5.54
CA LEU A 103 -1.93 3.78 -6.01
C LEU A 103 -0.56 3.52 -6.61
N LEU A 104 -0.42 3.83 -7.91
CA LEU A 104 0.87 3.78 -8.59
C LEU A 104 1.43 5.19 -8.69
N VAL A 105 2.64 5.39 -8.16
CA VAL A 105 3.36 6.66 -8.27
C VAL A 105 4.52 6.43 -9.22
N ASN A 106 4.53 7.14 -10.36
CA ASN A 106 5.69 7.11 -11.24
C ASN A 106 6.83 7.87 -10.55
N GLY A 107 7.92 7.16 -10.22
CA GLY A 107 9.11 7.77 -9.64
C GLY A 107 9.83 8.70 -10.62
N ILE A 108 10.85 9.40 -10.13
CA ILE A 108 11.69 10.31 -10.91
C ILE A 108 12.67 9.51 -11.76
#